data_AF-A0A1F6IFJ1-F1
#
_entry.id   AF-A0A1F6IFJ1-F1
#
_cell.length_a   1.000
_cell.length_b   1.000
_cell.length_c   1.000
_cell.angle_alpha   90.00
_cell.angle_beta   90.00
_cell.angle_gamma   90.00
#
_symmetry.space_group_name_H-M   'P 1'
#
loop_
_entity.id
_entity.type
_entity.pdbx_description
1 polymer ?
#
loop_
_entity_poly.entity_id
_entity_poly.type
_entity_poly.pdbx_seq_one_letter_code
_entity_poly.pdbx_strand_id
1 'polypeptide(L)'
;MTDARERRGGLYDYPITPKTPSEFFKTAKIESFEIRKKVAGDTVLNAREVAPDLEWDFALDNITFLSINTFGNPKRHRGQNALVFMVGLELAGISRRMNWDMDSPQLVYISSFFIQETLKERADSLGQNVENAPNRKFISEDARTTLIGKERETLERLREFCHEFTLRIKDFASRFLPSDIRYLRILQALPFADYKLRPRILHYLLDGRIKEAYDVIDAAGL
;
A
#
# COMPACT_ATOMS: atom_id res chain seq x y z
N MET A 1 -11.93 -27.00 -26.99
CA MET A 1 -11.51 -26.57 -25.64
C MET A 1 -10.69 -25.32 -25.83
N THR A 2 -11.34 -24.17 -25.82
CA THR A 2 -10.72 -22.86 -26.05
C THR A 2 -10.05 -22.41 -24.76
N ASP A 3 -8.77 -22.10 -24.87
CA ASP A 3 -7.86 -21.75 -23.79
C ASP A 3 -8.41 -20.51 -23.03
N ALA A 4 -8.45 -20.57 -21.70
CA ALA A 4 -8.92 -19.47 -20.85
C ALA A 4 -8.06 -18.19 -20.99
N ARG A 5 -6.93 -18.28 -21.72
CA ARG A 5 -6.06 -17.17 -22.10
C ARG A 5 -6.67 -16.26 -23.18
N GLU A 6 -7.55 -16.76 -24.05
CA GLU A 6 -8.09 -15.98 -25.17
C GLU A 6 -9.30 -15.10 -24.81
N ARG A 7 -9.81 -15.16 -23.58
CA ARG A 7 -10.86 -14.24 -23.10
C ARG A 7 -10.34 -12.92 -22.54
N ARG A 8 -9.03 -12.66 -22.60
CA ARG A 8 -8.46 -11.32 -22.34
C ARG A 8 -8.33 -10.55 -23.65
N GLY A 9 -9.45 -10.43 -24.36
CA GLY A 9 -9.54 -9.58 -25.54
C GLY A 9 -9.52 -8.12 -25.12
N GLY A 10 -8.36 -7.48 -25.32
CA GLY A 10 -8.19 -6.05 -25.53
C GLY A 10 -8.71 -5.11 -24.44
N LEU A 11 -7.86 -4.73 -23.49
CA LEU A 11 -7.84 -3.34 -23.02
C LEU A 11 -6.57 -2.90 -22.29
N TYR A 12 -5.66 -3.79 -21.87
CA TYR A 12 -4.40 -3.37 -21.23
C TYR A 12 -3.26 -4.37 -21.51
N ASP A 13 -2.33 -4.01 -22.41
CA ASP A 13 -1.05 -4.73 -22.59
C ASP A 13 -0.08 -4.32 -21.46
N TYR A 14 -0.42 -4.71 -20.24
CA TYR A 14 0.46 -4.61 -19.08
C TYR A 14 0.94 -6.02 -18.72
N PRO A 15 2.25 -6.30 -18.71
CA PRO A 15 2.75 -7.61 -18.32
C PRO A 15 2.58 -7.80 -16.81
N ILE A 16 1.49 -8.46 -16.40
CA ILE A 16 1.21 -8.72 -14.99
C ILE A 16 1.55 -10.17 -14.65
N THR A 17 2.33 -10.37 -13.59
CA THR A 17 2.41 -11.66 -12.91
C THR A 17 1.02 -11.98 -12.35
N PRO A 18 0.41 -13.14 -12.68
CA PRO A 18 -0.91 -13.50 -12.15
C PRO A 18 -0.91 -13.52 -10.62
N LYS A 19 -1.91 -12.86 -10.01
CA LYS A 19 -2.05 -12.76 -8.54
C LYS A 19 -3.32 -13.43 -8.05
N THR A 20 -3.58 -13.33 -6.75
CA THR A 20 -4.74 -13.99 -6.14
C THR A 20 -6.05 -13.49 -6.76
N PRO A 21 -6.88 -14.39 -7.33
CA PRO A 21 -8.15 -13.99 -7.92
C PRO A 21 -9.18 -13.63 -6.84
N SER A 22 -10.11 -12.74 -7.14
CA SER A 22 -11.17 -12.30 -6.21
C SER A 22 -12.03 -13.46 -5.70
N GLU A 23 -12.31 -14.44 -6.58
CA GLU A 23 -13.10 -15.64 -6.29
C GLU A 23 -12.52 -16.44 -5.12
N PHE A 24 -11.19 -16.49 -4.99
CA PHE A 24 -10.53 -17.18 -3.89
C PHE A 24 -10.92 -16.59 -2.52
N PHE A 25 -11.15 -15.27 -2.44
CA PHE A 25 -11.52 -14.62 -1.19
C PHE A 25 -12.99 -14.84 -0.80
N LYS A 26 -13.86 -15.33 -1.70
CA LYS A 26 -15.26 -15.64 -1.38
C LYS A 26 -15.38 -16.85 -0.46
N THR A 27 -14.48 -17.82 -0.60
CA THR A 27 -14.47 -19.05 0.20
C THR A 27 -13.38 -19.05 1.29
N ALA A 28 -12.38 -18.16 1.19
CA ALA A 28 -11.30 -18.10 2.16
C ALA A 28 -11.68 -17.30 3.43
N LYS A 29 -11.14 -17.72 4.58
CA LYS A 29 -11.16 -16.93 5.81
C LYS A 29 -10.15 -15.78 5.69
N ILE A 30 -10.60 -14.64 5.16
CA ILE A 30 -9.75 -13.46 4.88
C ILE A 30 -9.02 -12.92 6.12
N GLU A 31 -9.54 -13.19 7.30
CA GLU A 31 -8.91 -12.81 8.56
C GLU A 31 -7.70 -13.68 8.92
N SER A 32 -7.52 -14.84 8.29
CA SER A 32 -6.43 -15.74 8.61
C SER A 32 -5.08 -15.17 8.15
N PHE A 33 -4.03 -15.46 8.92
CA PHE A 33 -2.69 -14.96 8.67
C PHE A 33 -2.16 -15.37 7.29
N GLU A 34 -2.43 -16.61 6.85
CA GLU A 34 -1.98 -17.11 5.55
C GLU A 34 -2.58 -16.34 4.37
N ILE A 35 -3.87 -15.97 4.45
CA ILE A 35 -4.49 -15.15 3.41
C ILE A 35 -3.85 -13.76 3.38
N ARG A 36 -3.71 -13.13 4.55
CA ARG A 36 -3.08 -11.80 4.65
C ARG A 36 -1.63 -11.83 4.16
N LYS A 37 -0.89 -12.91 4.42
CA LYS A 37 0.48 -13.11 3.93
C LYS A 37 0.54 -13.20 2.41
N LYS A 38 -0.41 -13.92 1.81
CA LYS A 38 -0.54 -14.02 0.35
C LYS A 38 -0.83 -12.65 -0.25
N VAL A 39 -1.81 -11.93 0.29
CA VAL A 39 -2.18 -10.57 -0.15
C VAL A 39 -1.02 -9.60 0.00
N ALA A 40 -0.29 -9.63 1.11
CA ALA A 40 0.90 -8.80 1.29
C ALA A 40 1.98 -9.10 0.24
N GLY A 41 2.13 -10.35 -0.19
CA GLY A 41 3.00 -10.71 -1.30
C GLY A 41 2.53 -10.10 -2.62
N ASP A 42 1.24 -10.23 -2.92
CA ASP A 42 0.61 -9.64 -4.10
C ASP A 42 0.75 -8.10 -4.11
N THR A 43 0.62 -7.44 -2.95
CA THR A 43 0.84 -5.99 -2.78
C THR A 43 2.26 -5.57 -3.13
N VAL A 44 3.27 -6.32 -2.67
CA VAL A 44 4.68 -6.05 -3.02
C VAL A 44 4.92 -6.28 -4.51
N LEU A 45 4.38 -7.36 -5.09
CA LEU A 45 4.50 -7.63 -6.52
C LEU A 45 3.85 -6.52 -7.37
N ASN A 46 2.66 -6.06 -7.00
CA ASN A 46 1.99 -4.94 -7.66
C ASN A 46 2.87 -3.68 -7.71
N ALA A 47 3.43 -3.31 -6.55
CA ALA A 47 4.28 -2.15 -6.43
C ALA A 47 5.59 -2.30 -7.25
N ARG A 48 6.20 -3.49 -7.21
CA ARG A 48 7.39 -3.84 -8.01
C ARG A 48 7.15 -3.75 -9.50
N GLU A 49 5.99 -4.18 -9.99
CA GLU A 49 5.68 -4.11 -11.42
C GLU A 49 5.45 -2.66 -11.89
N VAL A 50 4.93 -1.79 -11.01
CA VAL A 50 4.77 -0.34 -11.31
C VAL A 50 6.12 0.38 -11.41
N ALA A 51 7.11 -0.03 -10.63
CA ALA A 51 8.43 0.60 -10.61
C ALA A 51 9.57 -0.43 -10.45
N PRO A 52 9.83 -1.27 -11.46
CA PRO A 52 10.72 -2.44 -11.35
C PRO A 52 12.19 -2.10 -11.15
N ASP A 53 12.58 -0.87 -11.47
CA ASP A 53 13.92 -0.33 -11.45
C ASP A 53 14.33 0.26 -10.08
N LEU A 54 13.40 0.43 -9.14
CA LEU A 54 13.70 1.00 -7.84
C LEU A 54 14.32 -0.02 -6.86
N GLU A 55 15.06 0.48 -5.87
CA GLU A 55 15.71 -0.32 -4.82
C GLU A 55 14.71 -0.91 -3.81
N TRP A 56 13.96 -1.93 -4.24
CA TRP A 56 12.87 -2.50 -3.43
C TRP A 56 13.29 -3.11 -2.11
N ASP A 57 14.48 -3.70 -2.03
CA ASP A 57 14.94 -4.29 -0.78
C ASP A 57 15.19 -3.20 0.28
N PHE A 58 15.75 -2.06 -0.13
CA PHE A 58 15.89 -0.87 0.73
C PHE A 58 14.52 -0.34 1.18
N ALA A 59 13.55 -0.24 0.27
CA ALA A 59 12.22 0.24 0.60
C ALA A 59 11.52 -0.70 1.60
N LEU A 60 11.52 -2.01 1.35
CA LEU A 60 10.89 -2.99 2.22
C LEU A 60 11.51 -3.03 3.62
N ASP A 61 12.83 -2.85 3.74
CA ASP A 61 13.50 -2.76 5.05
C ASP A 61 13.03 -1.56 5.90
N ASN A 62 12.49 -0.52 5.24
CA ASN A 62 11.97 0.68 5.88
C ASN A 62 10.46 0.64 6.16
N ILE A 63 9.75 -0.38 5.68
CA ILE A 63 8.35 -0.62 6.07
C ILE A 63 8.35 -1.37 7.40
N THR A 64 7.85 -0.73 8.46
CA THR A 64 7.83 -1.33 9.80
C THR A 64 6.48 -1.20 10.47
N PHE A 65 6.05 -2.24 11.19
CA PHE A 65 4.82 -2.24 11.98
C PHE A 65 5.10 -2.72 13.41
N LEU A 66 4.57 -2.02 14.41
CA LEU A 66 4.66 -2.42 15.80
C LEU A 66 3.31 -3.02 16.24
N SER A 67 3.29 -4.35 16.41
CA SER A 67 2.13 -5.05 16.98
C SER A 67 2.29 -5.26 18.47
N ILE A 68 1.19 -5.49 19.18
CA ILE A 68 1.19 -6.02 20.55
C ILE A 68 0.79 -7.49 20.47
N ASN A 69 1.60 -8.40 20.99
CA ASN A 69 1.25 -9.82 21.02
C ASN A 69 0.22 -10.13 22.12
N THR A 70 -0.28 -11.37 22.17
CA THR A 70 -1.26 -11.82 23.17
C THR A 70 -0.80 -11.67 24.62
N PHE A 71 0.50 -11.51 24.86
CA PHE A 71 1.09 -11.31 26.19
C PHE A 71 1.36 -9.84 26.51
N GLY A 72 0.87 -8.90 25.69
CA GLY A 72 1.11 -7.47 25.88
C GLY A 72 2.51 -7.00 25.46
N ASN A 73 3.36 -7.90 24.94
CA ASN A 73 4.72 -7.54 24.56
C ASN A 73 4.74 -6.94 23.15
N PRO A 74 5.40 -5.78 22.96
CA PRO A 74 5.56 -5.19 21.65
C PRO A 74 6.42 -6.09 20.75
N LYS A 75 5.92 -6.39 19.55
CA LYS A 75 6.66 -7.11 18.51
C LYS A 75 6.73 -6.27 17.25
N ARG A 76 7.95 -5.96 16.82
CA ARG A 76 8.23 -5.24 15.58
C ARG A 76 8.27 -6.21 14.40
N HIS A 77 7.57 -5.86 13.33
CA HIS A 77 7.59 -6.52 12.03
C HIS A 77 8.23 -5.60 11.01
N ARG A 78 8.79 -6.17 9.93
CA ARG A 78 9.44 -5.43 8.84
C ARG A 78 9.04 -5.99 7.47
N GLY A 79 9.14 -5.17 6.43
CA GLY A 79 8.91 -5.54 5.04
C GLY A 79 7.54 -6.18 4.81
N GLN A 80 7.51 -7.25 4.04
CA GLN A 80 6.27 -7.97 3.73
C GLN A 80 5.53 -8.42 5.00
N ASN A 81 6.25 -8.84 6.06
CA ASN A 81 5.60 -9.23 7.32
C ASN A 81 4.89 -8.06 8.00
N ALA A 82 5.39 -6.83 7.88
CA ALA A 82 4.67 -5.65 8.35
C ALA A 82 3.38 -5.44 7.54
N LEU A 83 3.46 -5.54 6.21
CA LEU A 83 2.30 -5.41 5.32
C LEU A 83 1.18 -6.41 5.61
N VAL A 84 1.50 -7.62 6.07
CA VAL A 84 0.50 -8.61 6.52
C VAL A 84 -0.46 -8.03 7.56
N PHE A 85 0.07 -7.22 8.49
CA PHE A 85 -0.71 -6.61 9.55
C PHE A 85 -1.28 -5.26 9.17
N MET A 86 -0.58 -4.51 8.33
CA MET A 86 -0.98 -3.15 7.97
C MET A 86 -2.11 -3.10 6.94
N VAL A 87 -2.14 -4.01 5.96
CA VAL A 87 -3.05 -3.88 4.81
C VAL A 87 -3.62 -5.20 4.25
N GLY A 88 -3.08 -6.35 4.68
CA GLY A 88 -3.44 -7.64 4.10
C GLY A 88 -4.93 -8.00 4.24
N LEU A 89 -5.57 -7.61 5.35
CA LEU A 89 -7.01 -7.87 5.55
C LEU A 89 -7.86 -6.92 4.72
N GLU A 90 -7.43 -5.67 4.63
CA GLU A 90 -8.08 -4.55 3.98
C GLU A 90 -8.20 -4.83 2.48
N LEU A 91 -7.10 -5.18 1.83
CA LEU A 91 -7.08 -5.49 0.40
C LEU A 91 -7.82 -6.78 0.04
N ALA A 92 -7.72 -7.83 0.87
CA ALA A 92 -8.58 -9.01 0.70
C ALA A 92 -10.06 -8.63 0.76
N GLY A 93 -10.44 -7.77 1.71
CA GLY A 93 -11.81 -7.30 1.87
C GLY A 93 -12.30 -6.47 0.68
N ILE A 94 -11.46 -5.58 0.15
CA ILE A 94 -11.74 -4.77 -1.03
C ILE A 94 -11.88 -5.67 -2.27
N SER A 95 -10.87 -6.50 -2.55
CA SER A 95 -10.87 -7.47 -3.66
C SER A 95 -12.14 -8.31 -3.68
N ARG A 96 -12.49 -8.91 -2.53
CA ARG A 96 -13.68 -9.74 -2.37
C ARG A 96 -14.98 -8.99 -2.66
N ARG A 97 -15.11 -7.76 -2.14
CA ARG A 97 -16.36 -6.97 -2.27
C ARG A 97 -16.52 -6.38 -3.67
N MET A 98 -15.43 -5.94 -4.28
CA MET A 98 -15.45 -5.31 -5.61
C MET A 98 -15.37 -6.31 -6.75
N ASN A 99 -15.13 -7.59 -6.45
CA ASN A 99 -14.81 -8.62 -7.43
C ASN A 99 -13.62 -8.23 -8.33
N TRP A 100 -12.59 -7.66 -7.71
CA TRP A 100 -11.36 -7.27 -8.38
C TRP A 100 -10.25 -8.24 -8.04
N ASP A 101 -9.67 -8.89 -9.03
CA ASP A 101 -8.46 -9.70 -8.86
C ASP A 101 -7.32 -8.82 -8.35
N MET A 102 -6.39 -9.38 -7.58
CA MET A 102 -5.26 -8.62 -7.02
C MET A 102 -4.36 -7.98 -8.08
N ASP A 103 -4.44 -8.42 -9.33
CA ASP A 103 -3.79 -7.83 -10.51
C ASP A 103 -4.66 -6.84 -11.30
N SER A 104 -5.86 -6.49 -10.81
CA SER A 104 -6.66 -5.43 -11.44
C SER A 104 -5.95 -4.07 -11.34
N PRO A 105 -6.10 -3.17 -12.33
CA PRO A 105 -5.50 -1.84 -12.27
C PRO A 105 -5.80 -1.07 -10.98
N GLN A 106 -7.02 -1.24 -10.45
CA GLN A 106 -7.43 -0.63 -9.19
C GLN A 106 -6.60 -1.16 -8.02
N LEU A 107 -6.45 -2.49 -7.89
CA LEU A 107 -5.70 -3.06 -6.78
C LEU A 107 -4.19 -2.90 -6.94
N VAL A 108 -3.66 -2.84 -8.16
CA VAL A 108 -2.26 -2.46 -8.43
C VAL A 108 -2.01 -1.03 -7.95
N TYR A 109 -2.89 -0.09 -8.30
CA TYR A 109 -2.78 1.29 -7.88
C TYR A 109 -2.93 1.47 -6.36
N ILE A 110 -3.96 0.86 -5.74
CA ILE A 110 -4.16 0.92 -4.29
C ILE A 110 -2.94 0.35 -3.55
N SER A 111 -2.43 -0.80 -3.98
CA SER A 111 -1.26 -1.45 -3.37
C SER A 111 -0.02 -0.55 -3.44
N SER A 112 0.23 0.03 -4.61
CA SER A 112 1.39 0.89 -4.84
C SER A 112 1.31 2.19 -4.05
N PHE A 113 0.13 2.84 -4.06
CA PHE A 113 -0.11 4.04 -3.28
C PHE A 113 0.03 3.79 -1.78
N PHE A 114 -0.50 2.68 -1.26
CA PHE A 114 -0.38 2.31 0.15
C PHE A 114 1.10 2.17 0.58
N ILE A 115 1.91 1.46 -0.20
CA ILE A 115 3.34 1.31 0.08
C ILE A 115 4.04 2.67 0.02
N GLN A 116 3.74 3.48 -0.99
CA GLN A 116 4.31 4.82 -1.14
C GLN A 116 3.99 5.70 0.08
N GLU A 117 2.74 5.74 0.55
CA GLU A 117 2.36 6.57 1.71
C GLU A 117 3.00 6.05 3.00
N THR A 118 3.07 4.73 3.18
CA THR A 118 3.80 4.12 4.31
C THR A 118 5.27 4.55 4.35
N LEU A 119 5.93 4.63 3.18
CA LEU A 119 7.32 5.07 3.08
C LEU A 119 7.48 6.59 3.29
N LYS A 120 6.50 7.40 2.85
CA LYS A 120 6.47 8.83 3.16
C LYS A 120 6.32 9.09 4.65
N GLU A 121 5.38 8.42 5.33
CA GLU A 121 5.24 8.51 6.78
C GLU A 121 6.53 8.13 7.51
N ARG A 122 7.23 7.10 7.02
CA ARG A 122 8.55 6.72 7.53
C ARG A 122 9.59 7.82 7.31
N ALA A 123 9.63 8.43 6.14
CA ALA A 123 10.51 9.55 5.83
C ALA A 123 10.21 10.76 6.72
N ASP A 124 8.95 11.12 6.91
CA ASP A 124 8.53 12.23 7.77
C ASP A 124 8.92 11.99 9.24
N SER A 125 8.71 10.77 9.74
CA SER A 125 9.17 10.36 11.07
C SER A 125 10.69 10.46 11.22
N LEU A 126 11.46 10.07 10.20
CA LEU A 126 12.92 10.22 10.19
C LEU A 126 13.34 11.70 10.16
N GLY A 127 12.67 12.52 9.35
CA GLY A 127 12.87 13.98 9.33
C GLY A 127 12.70 14.60 10.71
N GLN A 128 11.60 14.27 11.38
CA GLN A 128 11.35 14.72 12.76
C GLN A 128 12.42 14.23 13.73
N ASN A 129 12.93 13.00 13.59
CA ASN A 129 14.01 12.48 14.45
C ASN A 129 15.32 13.22 14.25
N VAL A 130 15.63 13.61 13.01
CA VAL A 130 16.81 14.40 12.65
C VAL A 130 16.69 15.84 13.17
N GLU A 131 15.51 16.46 13.03
CA GLU A 131 15.25 17.82 13.52
C GLU A 131 15.27 17.87 15.06
N ASN A 132 14.68 16.87 15.72
CA ASN A 132 14.66 16.75 17.19
C ASN A 132 15.96 16.20 17.78
N ALA A 133 17.00 15.99 16.95
CA ALA A 133 18.30 15.53 17.41
C ALA A 133 18.88 16.31 18.61
N PRO A 134 18.77 17.65 18.72
CA PRO A 134 19.27 18.39 19.87
C PRO A 134 18.61 18.00 21.21
N ASN A 135 17.39 17.46 21.17
CA ASN A 135 16.59 17.13 22.35
C ASN A 135 16.65 15.64 22.72
N ARG A 136 17.26 14.79 21.89
CA ARG A 136 17.40 13.35 22.12
C ARG A 136 18.60 13.09 23.03
N LYS A 137 18.45 12.17 23.99
CA LYS A 137 19.55 11.70 24.84
C LYS A 137 20.41 10.70 24.06
N PHE A 138 21.72 10.92 24.05
CA PHE A 138 22.70 10.02 23.46
C PHE A 138 23.74 9.60 24.49
N ILE A 139 24.35 8.44 24.27
CA ILE A 139 25.40 7.90 25.15
C ILE A 139 26.72 8.66 24.92
N SER A 140 26.96 9.17 23.72
CA SER A 140 28.11 10.02 23.37
C SER A 140 27.81 10.91 22.16
N GLU A 141 28.63 11.94 21.95
CA GLU A 141 28.53 12.83 20.79
C GLU A 141 28.88 12.10 19.47
N ASP A 142 29.80 11.14 19.51
CA ASP A 142 30.12 10.29 18.36
C ASP A 142 28.93 9.38 17.98
N ALA A 143 28.24 8.83 18.99
CA ALA A 143 27.03 8.03 18.77
C ALA A 143 25.90 8.88 18.19
N ARG A 144 25.77 10.13 18.66
CA ARG A 144 24.85 11.11 18.11
C ARG A 144 25.15 11.39 16.64
N THR A 145 26.39 11.76 16.33
CA THR A 145 26.83 12.09 14.97
C THR A 145 26.62 10.92 14.01
N THR A 146 26.99 9.71 14.42
CA THR A 146 26.84 8.50 13.62
C THR A 146 25.36 8.17 13.36
N LEU A 147 24.51 8.22 14.39
CA LEU A 147 23.09 7.87 14.24
C LEU A 147 22.36 8.90 13.37
N ILE A 148 22.57 10.18 13.63
CA ILE A 148 21.94 11.25 12.84
C ILE A 148 22.42 11.21 11.39
N GLY A 149 23.72 10.94 11.16
CA GLY A 149 24.26 10.77 9.81
C GLY A 149 23.54 9.67 9.04
N LYS A 150 23.36 8.49 9.65
CA LYS A 150 22.61 7.38 9.06
C LYS A 150 21.13 7.69 8.85
N GLU A 151 20.49 8.36 9.80
CA GLU A 151 19.08 8.78 9.69
C GLU A 151 18.90 9.79 8.55
N ARG A 152 19.84 10.72 8.36
CA ARG A 152 19.84 11.69 7.24
C ARG A 152 20.02 11.00 5.89
N GLU A 153 21.01 10.12 5.76
CA GLU A 153 21.23 9.36 4.53
C GLU A 153 20.00 8.51 4.17
N THR A 154 19.42 7.83 5.16
CA THR A 154 18.19 7.03 4.96
C THR A 154 17.01 7.91 4.56
N LEU A 155 16.86 9.09 5.16
CA LEU A 155 15.82 10.06 4.83
C LEU A 155 15.93 10.54 3.39
N GLU A 156 17.12 10.92 2.94
CA GLU A 156 17.38 11.39 1.58
C GLU A 156 17.03 10.31 0.56
N ARG A 157 17.51 9.07 0.79
CA ARG A 157 17.21 7.92 -0.08
C ARG A 157 15.72 7.58 -0.10
N LEU A 158 15.03 7.66 1.04
CA LEU A 158 13.57 7.43 1.07
C LEU A 158 12.80 8.52 0.33
N ARG A 159 13.23 9.78 0.42
CA ARG A 159 12.59 10.89 -0.31
C ARG A 159 12.76 10.74 -1.82
N GLU A 160 13.96 10.39 -2.27
CA GLU A 160 14.23 10.08 -3.67
C GLU A 160 13.40 8.89 -4.16
N PHE A 161 13.42 7.78 -3.43
CA PHE A 161 12.57 6.62 -3.74
C PHE A 161 11.09 6.99 -3.83
N CYS A 162 10.55 7.72 -2.84
CA CYS A 162 9.15 8.13 -2.83
C CYS A 162 8.81 9.10 -3.97
N HIS A 163 9.74 9.98 -4.35
CA HIS A 163 9.57 10.87 -5.48
C HIS A 163 9.41 10.09 -6.78
N GLU A 164 10.40 9.25 -7.11
CA GLU A 164 10.37 8.41 -8.31
C GLU A 164 9.15 7.48 -8.31
N PHE A 165 8.87 6.83 -7.19
CA PHE A 165 7.73 5.93 -7.09
C PHE A 165 6.39 6.66 -7.28
N THR A 166 6.26 7.90 -6.78
CA THR A 166 5.08 8.75 -7.03
C THR A 166 4.91 9.06 -8.51
N LEU A 167 6.00 9.33 -9.24
CA LEU A 167 5.95 9.56 -10.69
C LEU A 167 5.47 8.31 -11.44
N ARG A 168 6.00 7.13 -11.08
CA ARG A 168 5.59 5.84 -11.67
C ARG A 168 4.13 5.51 -11.38
N ILE A 169 3.66 5.75 -10.16
CA ILE A 169 2.23 5.55 -9.80
C ILE A 169 1.32 6.48 -10.60
N LYS A 170 1.72 7.75 -10.80
CA LYS A 170 0.96 8.71 -11.61
C LYS A 170 0.90 8.31 -13.09
N ASP A 171 2.02 7.88 -13.65
CA ASP A 171 2.10 7.37 -15.03
C ASP A 171 1.28 6.09 -15.20
N PHE A 172 1.29 5.18 -14.22
CA PHE A 172 0.41 4.02 -14.20
C PHE A 172 -1.07 4.44 -14.20
N ALA A 173 -1.47 5.32 -13.28
CA ALA A 173 -2.86 5.77 -13.16
C ALA A 173 -3.37 6.44 -14.43
N SER A 174 -2.55 7.27 -15.10
CA SER A 174 -2.95 7.97 -16.33
C SER A 174 -3.18 7.02 -17.52
N ARG A 175 -2.52 5.86 -17.52
CA ARG A 175 -2.63 4.85 -18.58
C ARG A 175 -3.75 3.84 -18.33
N PHE A 176 -3.96 3.44 -17.08
CA PHE A 176 -4.75 2.26 -16.74
C PHE A 176 -6.03 2.54 -15.93
N LEU A 177 -6.24 3.78 -15.48
CA LEU A 177 -7.41 4.15 -14.68
C LEU A 177 -8.19 5.32 -15.31
N PRO A 178 -9.49 5.44 -15.00
CA PRO A 178 -10.27 6.62 -15.35
C PRO A 178 -9.62 7.90 -14.81
N SER A 179 -9.63 8.96 -15.62
CA SER A 179 -9.05 10.27 -15.27
C SER A 179 -9.88 11.07 -14.26
N ASP A 180 -10.97 10.51 -13.71
CA ASP A 180 -11.76 11.19 -12.68
C ASP A 180 -10.96 11.26 -11.37
N ILE A 181 -10.61 12.48 -10.97
CA ILE A 181 -9.82 12.76 -9.75
C ILE A 181 -10.52 12.21 -8.51
N ARG A 182 -11.86 12.23 -8.46
CA ARG A 182 -12.64 11.68 -7.34
C ARG A 182 -12.48 10.17 -7.26
N TYR A 183 -12.47 9.50 -8.42
CA TYR A 183 -12.24 8.06 -8.49
C TYR A 183 -10.85 7.70 -7.95
N LEU A 184 -9.81 8.41 -8.40
CA LEU A 184 -8.45 8.20 -7.89
C LEU A 184 -8.35 8.47 -6.39
N ARG A 185 -9.01 9.52 -5.89
CA ARG A 185 -9.06 9.82 -4.45
C ARG A 185 -9.76 8.72 -3.65
N ILE A 186 -10.83 8.14 -4.20
CA ILE A 186 -11.50 6.99 -3.59
C ILE A 186 -10.55 5.82 -3.44
N LEU A 187 -9.85 5.46 -4.52
CA LEU A 187 -8.89 4.35 -4.47
C LEU A 187 -7.77 4.61 -3.44
N GLN A 188 -7.23 5.83 -3.38
CA GLN A 188 -6.20 6.22 -2.41
C GLN A 188 -6.66 6.06 -0.96
N ALA A 189 -7.92 6.39 -0.65
CA ALA A 189 -8.47 6.36 0.70
C ALA A 189 -8.90 4.97 1.18
N LEU A 190 -9.27 4.06 0.27
CA LEU A 190 -9.79 2.73 0.61
C LEU A 190 -8.97 1.90 1.62
N PRO A 191 -7.63 1.80 1.52
CA PRO A 191 -6.83 1.02 2.47
C PRO A 191 -6.78 1.67 3.87
N PHE A 192 -6.99 2.98 3.96
CA PHE A 192 -6.93 3.74 5.23
C PHE A 192 -8.31 3.95 5.86
N ALA A 193 -9.39 3.88 5.07
CA ALA A 193 -10.75 4.01 5.55
C ALA A 193 -11.07 2.91 6.58
N ASP A 194 -11.66 3.27 7.71
CA ASP A 194 -11.98 2.31 8.77
C ASP A 194 -13.07 1.29 8.37
N TYR A 195 -13.32 0.33 9.27
CA TYR A 195 -14.30 -0.74 9.03
C TYR A 195 -15.76 -0.27 8.93
N LYS A 196 -16.09 0.96 9.34
CA LYS A 196 -17.43 1.55 9.26
C LYS A 196 -17.61 2.31 7.94
N LEU A 197 -16.60 3.07 7.52
CA LEU A 197 -16.64 3.89 6.31
C LEU A 197 -16.43 3.06 5.05
N ARG A 198 -15.46 2.13 5.07
CA ARG A 198 -15.06 1.37 3.88
C ARG A 198 -16.22 0.60 3.23
N PRO A 199 -17.10 -0.13 3.95
CA PRO A 199 -18.23 -0.81 3.31
C PRO A 199 -19.18 0.14 2.59
N ARG A 200 -19.40 1.34 3.13
CA ARG A 200 -20.26 2.37 2.53
C ARG A 200 -19.64 2.95 1.26
N ILE A 201 -18.34 3.27 1.29
CA ILE A 201 -17.58 3.75 0.13
C ILE A 201 -17.64 2.71 -1.00
N LEU A 202 -17.36 1.44 -0.67
CA LEU A 202 -17.38 0.35 -1.65
C LEU A 202 -18.78 0.11 -2.24
N HIS A 203 -19.84 0.24 -1.44
CA HIS A 203 -21.22 0.13 -1.93
C HIS A 203 -21.54 1.22 -2.97
N TYR A 204 -21.23 2.48 -2.68
CA TYR A 204 -21.41 3.55 -3.67
C TYR A 204 -20.55 3.35 -4.91
N LEU A 205 -19.31 2.87 -4.75
CA LEU A 205 -18.42 2.61 -5.86
C LEU A 205 -18.95 1.50 -6.78
N LEU A 206 -19.54 0.43 -6.21
CA LEU A 206 -20.19 -0.65 -6.96
C LEU A 206 -21.40 -0.14 -7.76
N ASP A 207 -22.17 0.79 -7.19
CA ASP A 207 -23.34 1.38 -7.84
C ASP A 207 -22.98 2.49 -8.85
N GLY A 208 -21.69 2.75 -9.09
CA GLY A 208 -21.22 3.84 -9.95
C GLY A 208 -21.42 5.24 -9.37
N ARG A 209 -21.76 5.34 -8.08
CA ARG A 209 -22.02 6.58 -7.34
C ARG A 209 -20.73 7.22 -6.83
N ILE A 210 -19.89 7.64 -7.78
CA ILE A 210 -18.53 8.16 -7.50
C ILE A 210 -18.58 9.41 -6.59
N LYS A 211 -19.54 10.31 -6.82
CA LYS A 211 -19.65 11.53 -6.03
C LYS A 211 -19.94 11.20 -4.56
N GLU A 212 -20.88 10.31 -4.29
CA GLU A 212 -21.27 9.96 -2.92
C GLU A 212 -20.20 9.14 -2.19
N ALA A 213 -19.45 8.31 -2.92
CA ALA A 213 -18.25 7.67 -2.39
C ALA A 213 -17.19 8.70 -1.98
N TYR A 214 -16.98 9.72 -2.82
CA TYR A 214 -16.05 10.83 -2.53
C TYR A 214 -16.52 11.69 -1.35
N ASP A 215 -17.80 12.06 -1.28
CA ASP A 215 -18.35 12.88 -0.20
C ASP A 215 -18.18 12.21 1.17
N VAL A 216 -18.23 10.86 1.24
CA VAL A 216 -17.95 10.11 2.47
C VAL A 216 -16.49 10.24 2.90
N ILE A 217 -15.56 10.26 1.94
CA ILE A 217 -14.12 10.39 2.20
C ILE A 217 -13.80 11.81 2.65
N ASP A 218 -14.32 12.81 1.95
CA ASP A 218 -14.11 14.23 2.25
C ASP A 218 -14.63 14.58 3.65
N ALA A 219 -15.84 14.12 4.00
CA ALA A 219 -16.40 14.30 5.34
C ALA A 219 -15.61 13.62 6.45
N ALA A 220 -14.80 12.60 6.13
CA ALA A 220 -13.94 11.89 7.07
C ALA A 220 -12.52 12.46 7.15
N GLY A 221 -12.16 13.42 6.29
CA GLY A 221 -10.79 13.96 6.20
C GLY A 221 -9.77 12.94 5.68
N LEU A 222 -10.22 12.01 4.82
CA LEU A 222 -9.40 10.93 4.24
C LEU A 222 -8.81 11.28 2.87
#